data_AF-A0A935M7L9-F1
#
_entry.id   AF-A0A935M7L9-F1
#
_cell.length_a   1.000
_cell.length_b   1.000
_cell.length_c   1.000
_cell.angle_alpha   90.00
_cell.angle_beta   90.00
_cell.angle_gamma   90.00
#
_symmetry.space_group_name_H-M   'P 1'
#
loop_
_entity.id
_entity.type
_entity.pdbx_description
1 polymer ?
#
loop_
_entity_poly.entity_id
_entity_poly.type
_entity_poly.pdbx_seq_one_letter_code
_entity_poly.pdbx_strand_id
1 'polypeptide(L)'
;MENSQTNKYLKAIMKFAGIKKHITFHSSRHTFSINSLLLGIKIEVVSDILGHSELTTTQRYARVVDRLREQEMDKWDKIAQEELSENEIPVICPKCENLVLKFARGVITLNNIPCLCQYCTKTFIFKITTMKVLSPLINM
;
A
#
# COMPACT_ATOMS: atom_id res chain seq x y z
N MET A 1 35.53 22.67 -10.53
CA MET A 1 34.36 23.09 -11.33
C MET A 1 33.44 23.89 -10.45
N GLU A 2 33.14 25.12 -10.81
CA GLU A 2 32.21 25.95 -10.04
C GLU A 2 30.77 25.45 -10.30
N ASN A 3 30.03 25.14 -9.23
CA ASN A 3 28.66 24.57 -9.30
C ASN A 3 27.71 25.38 -10.20
N SER A 4 27.97 26.68 -10.34
CA SER A 4 27.25 27.60 -11.22
C SER A 4 27.32 27.20 -12.70
N GLN A 5 28.49 26.82 -13.20
CA GLN A 5 28.68 26.50 -14.61
C GLN A 5 28.05 25.16 -14.98
N THR A 6 28.18 24.15 -14.12
CA THR A 6 27.53 22.84 -14.29
C THR A 6 26.01 22.97 -14.34
N ASN A 7 25.42 23.82 -13.49
CA ASN A 7 23.98 24.06 -13.49
C ASN A 7 23.49 24.75 -14.79
N LYS A 8 24.30 25.58 -15.44
CA LYS A 8 23.93 26.20 -16.74
C LYS A 8 23.83 25.14 -17.84
N TYR A 9 24.82 24.26 -17.93
CA TYR A 9 24.77 23.14 -18.88
C TYR A 9 23.61 22.19 -18.57
N LEU A 10 23.37 21.89 -17.29
CA LEU A 10 22.24 21.06 -16.86
C LEU A 10 20.89 21.65 -17.30
N LYS A 11 20.69 22.97 -17.18
CA LYS A 11 19.48 23.64 -17.67
C LYS A 11 19.29 23.49 -19.18
N ALA A 12 20.36 23.59 -19.96
CA ALA A 12 20.30 23.39 -21.40
C ALA A 12 19.88 21.95 -21.72
N ILE A 13 20.52 20.96 -21.10
CA ILE A 13 20.21 19.53 -21.27
C ILE A 13 18.75 19.24 -20.86
N MET A 14 18.29 19.78 -19.73
CA MET A 14 16.90 19.64 -19.28
C MET A 14 15.89 20.18 -20.30
N LYS A 15 16.21 21.32 -20.95
CA LYS A 15 15.37 21.91 -22.00
C LYS A 15 15.27 20.99 -23.22
N PHE A 16 16.38 20.37 -23.63
CA PHE A 16 16.39 19.37 -24.71
C PHE A 16 15.64 18.09 -24.33
N ALA A 17 15.77 17.63 -23.08
CA ALA A 17 15.10 16.43 -22.58
C ALA A 17 13.62 16.63 -22.24
N GLY A 18 13.06 17.84 -22.37
CA GLY A 18 11.68 18.15 -22.02
C GLY A 18 11.37 18.10 -20.52
N ILE A 19 12.39 18.15 -19.66
CA ILE A 19 12.22 18.07 -18.19
C ILE A 19 11.80 19.44 -17.66
N LYS A 20 10.56 19.55 -17.19
CA LYS A 20 9.99 20.79 -16.63
C LYS A 20 10.36 21.05 -15.17
N LYS A 21 10.85 20.03 -14.45
CA LYS A 21 11.24 20.13 -13.04
C LYS A 21 12.56 20.87 -12.91
N HIS A 22 12.68 21.75 -11.92
CA HIS A 22 13.97 22.40 -11.61
C HIS A 22 14.92 21.40 -10.92
N ILE A 23 15.98 20.99 -11.63
CA ILE A 23 17.01 20.09 -11.13
C ILE A 23 18.34 20.85 -11.09
N THR A 24 19.11 20.66 -10.02
CA THR A 24 20.47 21.20 -9.88
C THR A 24 21.46 20.07 -9.72
N PHE A 25 22.75 20.38 -9.80
CA PHE A 25 23.80 19.41 -9.50
C PHE A 25 23.67 18.84 -8.08
N HIS A 26 23.15 19.60 -7.11
CA HIS A 26 22.89 19.05 -5.76
C HIS A 26 21.81 17.95 -5.75
N SER A 27 20.89 17.96 -6.71
CA SER A 27 19.85 16.93 -6.85
C SER A 27 20.43 15.55 -7.19
N SER A 28 21.58 15.49 -7.90
CA SER A 28 22.23 14.20 -8.19
C SER A 28 22.75 13.54 -6.92
N ARG A 29 23.26 14.34 -5.96
CA ARG A 29 23.68 13.86 -4.64
C ARG A 29 22.53 13.22 -3.87
N HIS A 30 21.37 13.88 -3.83
CA HIS A 30 20.17 13.29 -3.21
C HIS A 30 19.75 11.98 -3.88
N THR A 31 19.82 11.93 -5.21
CA THR A 31 19.47 10.74 -6.01
C THR A 31 20.43 9.59 -5.70
N PHE A 32 21.74 9.88 -5.64
CA PHE A 32 22.75 8.89 -5.29
C PHE A 32 22.56 8.33 -3.88
N SER A 33 22.31 9.19 -2.88
CA SER A 33 22.08 8.76 -1.50
C SER A 33 20.88 7.81 -1.39
N ILE A 34 19.74 8.18 -1.98
CA ILE A 34 18.51 7.39 -1.92
C ILE A 34 18.71 6.05 -2.66
N ASN A 35 19.27 6.06 -3.87
CA ASN A 35 19.50 4.83 -4.63
C ASN A 35 20.45 3.89 -3.90
N SER A 36 21.50 4.41 -3.26
CA SER A 36 22.44 3.59 -2.48
C SER A 36 21.75 2.88 -1.31
N LEU A 37 20.87 3.58 -0.60
CA LEU A 37 20.08 2.99 0.48
C LEU A 37 19.06 1.96 -0.03
N LEU A 38 18.44 2.21 -1.18
CA LEU A 38 17.52 1.26 -1.83
C LEU A 38 18.23 -0.03 -2.27
N LEU A 39 19.49 0.07 -2.68
CA LEU A 39 20.34 -1.09 -3.00
C LEU A 39 20.83 -1.84 -1.75
N GLY A 40 20.47 -1.38 -0.53
CA GLY A 40 20.85 -2.02 0.73
C GLY A 40 22.25 -1.65 1.22
N ILE A 41 22.87 -0.60 0.68
CA ILE A 41 24.14 -0.09 1.20
C ILE A 41 23.88 0.53 2.58
N LYS A 42 24.71 0.16 3.56
CA LYS A 42 24.63 0.67 4.93
C LYS A 42 24.76 2.19 4.97
N ILE A 43 24.00 2.83 5.86
CA ILE A 43 23.92 4.30 5.94
C ILE A 43 25.26 4.95 6.28
N GLU A 44 26.09 4.27 7.08
CA GLU A 44 27.43 4.73 7.46
C GLU A 44 28.32 4.82 6.23
N VAL A 45 28.31 3.78 5.39
CA VAL A 45 29.08 3.73 4.14
C VAL A 45 28.61 4.81 3.17
N VAL A 46 27.29 5.02 3.05
CA VAL A 46 26.73 6.10 2.22
C VAL A 46 27.16 7.46 2.76
N SER A 47 27.17 7.66 4.07
CA SER A 47 27.60 8.90 4.72
C SER A 47 29.08 9.20 4.45
N ASP A 48 29.93 8.18 4.51
CA ASP A 48 31.37 8.27 4.22
C ASP A 48 31.63 8.63 2.76
N ILE A 49 30.94 7.98 1.81
CA ILE A 49 31.06 8.28 0.37
C ILE A 49 30.62 9.72 0.06
N LEU A 50 29.59 10.20 0.77
CA LEU A 50 29.12 11.57 0.63
C LEU A 50 30.08 12.56 1.30
N GLY A 51 30.89 12.13 2.27
CA GLY A 51 31.75 13.01 3.06
C GLY A 51 30.95 13.85 4.05
N HIS A 52 29.88 13.30 4.62
CA HIS A 52 29.13 13.96 5.69
C HIS A 52 29.80 13.70 7.04
N SER A 53 30.18 14.76 7.74
CA SER A 53 30.78 14.68 9.09
C SER A 53 29.80 14.21 10.16
N GLU A 54 28.49 14.34 9.91
CA GLU A 54 27.44 13.98 10.85
C GLU A 54 26.40 13.07 10.17
N LEU A 55 26.15 11.90 10.78
CA LEU A 55 25.20 10.92 10.26
C LEU A 55 23.76 11.44 10.17
N THR A 56 23.40 12.45 10.96
CA THR A 56 22.06 13.06 10.96
C THR A 56 21.67 13.64 9.59
N THR A 57 22.64 14.17 8.83
CA THR A 57 22.40 14.66 7.46
C THR A 57 22.06 13.53 6.50
N THR A 58 22.64 12.35 6.67
CA THR A 58 22.37 11.15 5.86
C THR A 58 21.07 10.45 6.30
N GLN A 59 20.71 10.50 7.59
CA GLN A 59 19.47 9.93 8.14
C GLN A 59 18.19 10.50 7.49
N ARG A 60 18.24 11.72 6.95
CA ARG A 60 17.13 12.30 6.19
C ARG A 60 16.74 11.44 4.98
N TYR A 61 17.69 10.72 4.38
CA TYR A 61 17.43 9.85 3.24
C TYR A 61 16.82 8.51 3.66
N ALA A 62 17.23 7.96 4.80
CA ALA A 62 16.68 6.69 5.31
C ALA A 62 15.16 6.78 5.54
N ARG A 63 14.67 7.90 6.11
CA ARG A 63 13.23 8.13 6.31
C ARG A 63 12.41 8.07 5.02
N VAL A 64 13.00 8.43 3.88
CA VAL A 64 12.33 8.37 2.57
C VAL A 64 12.21 6.92 2.12
N VAL A 65 13.24 6.10 2.35
CA VAL A 65 13.23 4.67 2.04
C VAL A 65 12.24 3.92 2.94
N ASP A 66 12.16 4.26 4.23
CA ASP A 66 11.22 3.63 5.16
C ASP A 66 9.77 3.91 4.76
N ARG A 67 9.44 5.16 4.38
CA ARG A 67 8.11 5.49 3.84
C ARG A 67 7.78 4.71 2.58
N LEU A 68 8.75 4.51 1.69
CA LEU A 68 8.53 3.71 0.50
C LEU A 68 8.23 2.25 0.88
N ARG A 69 8.97 1.70 1.85
CA ARG A 69 8.72 0.34 2.37
C ARG A 69 7.31 0.22 2.98
N GLU A 70 6.89 1.19 3.79
CA GLU A 70 5.55 1.25 4.35
C GLU A 70 4.48 1.25 3.24
N GLN A 71 4.63 2.11 2.22
CA GLN A 71 3.71 2.16 1.08
C GLN A 71 3.63 0.85 0.28
N GLU A 72 4.73 0.11 0.18
CA GLU A 72 4.74 -1.21 -0.44
C GLU A 72 4.05 -2.26 0.45
N MET A 73 4.19 -2.17 1.78
CA MET A 73 3.48 -3.03 2.73
C MET A 73 1.97 -2.76 2.72
N ASP A 74 1.53 -1.50 2.58
CA ASP A 74 0.11 -1.15 2.46
C ASP A 74 -0.57 -1.83 1.25
N LYS A 75 0.20 -2.25 0.22
CA LYS A 75 -0.37 -3.00 -0.91
C LYS A 75 -0.78 -4.42 -0.51
N TRP A 76 -0.12 -5.02 0.46
CA TRP A 76 -0.52 -6.33 1.01
C TRP A 76 -1.86 -6.24 1.72
N ASP A 77 -2.12 -5.13 2.42
CA ASP A 77 -3.40 -4.89 3.09
C ASP A 77 -4.56 -4.77 2.09
N LYS A 78 -4.30 -4.27 0.88
CA LYS A 78 -5.30 -4.19 -0.19
C LYS A 78 -5.68 -5.55 -0.76
N ILE A 79 -4.70 -6.44 -0.93
CA ILE A 79 -4.95 -7.82 -1.37
C ILE A 79 -5.87 -8.54 -0.37
N ALA A 80 -5.62 -8.34 0.94
CA ALA A 80 -6.47 -8.89 1.98
C ALA A 80 -7.91 -8.34 1.96
N GLN A 81 -8.11 -7.09 1.50
CA GLN A 81 -9.43 -6.47 1.38
C GLN A 81 -10.19 -6.87 0.10
N GLU A 82 -9.47 -7.05 -1.01
CA GLU A 82 -10.07 -7.50 -2.28
C GLU A 82 -10.62 -8.92 -2.14
N GLU A 83 -9.89 -9.81 -1.46
CA GLU A 83 -10.39 -11.16 -1.08
C GLU A 83 -11.63 -11.11 -0.19
N LEU A 84 -11.87 -10.04 0.58
CA LEU A 84 -13.06 -9.91 1.42
C LEU A 84 -14.31 -9.49 0.61
N SER A 85 -14.12 -8.74 -0.48
CA SER A 85 -15.20 -8.17 -1.28
C SER A 85 -15.91 -9.19 -2.21
N GLU A 86 -15.18 -10.19 -2.72
CA GLU A 86 -15.77 -11.29 -3.51
C GLU A 86 -16.48 -12.36 -2.64
N ASN A 87 -16.41 -12.20 -1.32
CA ASN A 87 -16.76 -13.22 -0.34
C ASN A 87 -17.90 -12.83 0.62
N GLU A 88 -18.59 -11.70 0.39
CA GLU A 88 -19.76 -11.29 1.18
C GLU A 88 -21.05 -11.96 0.69
N ILE A 89 -21.81 -12.59 1.61
CA ILE A 89 -23.19 -13.02 1.31
C ILE A 89 -24.16 -11.97 1.89
N PRO A 90 -24.85 -11.19 1.04
CA PRO A 90 -25.84 -10.23 1.50
C PRO A 90 -27.12 -10.95 1.92
N VAL A 91 -27.58 -10.71 3.15
CA VAL A 91 -28.92 -11.16 3.58
C VAL A 91 -29.90 -10.03 3.34
N ILE A 92 -30.75 -10.21 2.32
CA ILE A 92 -31.74 -9.24 1.89
C ILE A 92 -33.12 -9.62 2.47
N CYS A 93 -33.85 -8.61 2.96
CA CYS A 93 -35.21 -8.83 3.43
C CYS A 93 -36.17 -9.05 2.24
N PRO A 94 -36.94 -10.15 2.19
CA PRO A 94 -37.86 -10.43 1.07
C PRO A 94 -39.06 -9.48 0.99
N LYS A 95 -39.29 -8.62 2.00
CA LYS A 95 -40.44 -7.71 2.05
C LYS A 95 -40.11 -6.28 1.63
N CYS A 96 -38.89 -5.81 1.90
CA CYS A 96 -38.51 -4.41 1.68
C CYS A 96 -37.21 -4.25 0.92
N GLU A 97 -36.59 -5.36 0.49
CA GLU A 97 -35.35 -5.41 -0.30
C GLU A 97 -34.14 -4.73 0.35
N ASN A 98 -34.27 -4.29 1.59
CA ASN A 98 -33.17 -3.72 2.36
C ASN A 98 -32.21 -4.82 2.81
N LEU A 99 -30.92 -4.46 2.79
CA LEU A 99 -29.84 -5.25 3.35
C LEU A 99 -30.01 -5.32 4.87
N VAL A 100 -30.16 -6.54 5.39
CA VAL A 100 -30.36 -6.77 6.83
C VAL A 100 -29.03 -7.05 7.52
N LEU A 101 -28.18 -7.89 6.92
CA LEU A 101 -26.86 -8.26 7.45
C LEU A 101 -25.88 -8.60 6.31
N LYS A 102 -24.59 -8.38 6.56
CA LYS A 102 -23.48 -8.87 5.75
C LYS A 102 -22.67 -9.88 6.55
N PHE A 103 -22.41 -11.04 5.97
CA PHE A 103 -21.50 -12.03 6.55
C PHE A 103 -20.20 -12.05 5.75
N ALA A 104 -19.07 -11.91 6.45
CA ALA A 104 -17.76 -12.29 5.93
C ALA A 104 -17.60 -13.83 6.03
N ARG A 105 -17.01 -14.48 5.02
CA ARG A 105 -16.89 -15.95 4.96
C ARG A 105 -16.01 -16.51 6.09
N GLY A 106 -16.53 -17.57 6.75
CA GLY A 106 -15.96 -18.38 7.84
C GLY A 106 -16.94 -19.51 8.21
N VAL A 107 -16.56 -20.52 9.01
CA VAL A 107 -17.44 -21.69 9.29
C VAL A 107 -18.58 -21.32 10.23
N ILE A 108 -19.82 -21.35 9.73
CA ILE A 108 -21.05 -21.32 10.56
C ILE A 108 -22.03 -22.36 10.01
N THR A 109 -22.34 -23.38 10.82
CA THR A 109 -23.37 -24.40 10.51
C THR A 109 -24.65 -24.13 11.28
N LEU A 110 -25.60 -23.44 10.64
CA LEU A 110 -26.96 -23.22 11.14
C LEU A 110 -27.93 -23.35 9.95
N ASN A 111 -28.89 -24.28 10.03
CA ASN A 111 -29.79 -24.57 8.91
C ASN A 111 -30.80 -23.43 8.65
N ASN A 112 -31.29 -22.79 9.71
CA ASN A 112 -32.29 -21.74 9.68
C ASN A 112 -31.92 -20.65 10.69
N ILE A 113 -31.50 -19.49 10.20
CA ILE A 113 -31.26 -18.32 11.06
C ILE A 113 -32.51 -17.43 11.00
N PRO A 114 -33.24 -17.23 12.12
CA PRO A 114 -34.31 -16.24 12.18
C PRO A 114 -33.69 -14.83 12.17
N CYS A 115 -33.95 -14.07 11.11
CA CYS A 115 -33.49 -12.70 10.96
C CYS A 115 -34.66 -11.73 11.18
N LEU A 116 -34.46 -10.73 12.03
CA LEU A 116 -35.39 -9.60 12.19
C LEU A 116 -34.95 -8.45 11.28
N CYS A 117 -35.81 -8.03 10.36
CA CYS A 117 -35.53 -6.86 9.54
C CYS A 117 -35.78 -5.57 10.34
N GLN A 118 -34.75 -4.74 10.50
CA GLN A 118 -34.83 -3.46 11.21
C GLN A 118 -35.71 -2.42 10.50
N TYR A 119 -35.95 -2.57 9.19
CA TYR A 119 -36.71 -1.60 8.38
C TYR A 119 -38.20 -1.87 8.31
N CYS A 120 -38.62 -3.13 8.35
CA CYS A 120 -40.02 -3.51 8.17
C CYS A 120 -40.58 -4.40 9.29
N THR A 121 -39.79 -4.57 10.37
CA THR A 121 -40.09 -5.31 11.61
C THR A 121 -40.53 -6.77 11.42
N LYS A 122 -40.39 -7.33 10.21
CA LYS A 122 -40.71 -8.73 9.92
C LYS A 122 -39.54 -9.66 10.21
N THR A 123 -39.89 -10.81 10.77
CA THR A 123 -38.99 -11.95 10.92
C THR A 123 -39.05 -12.85 9.68
N PHE A 124 -37.90 -13.29 9.17
CA PHE A 124 -37.79 -14.27 8.08
C PHE A 124 -36.67 -15.27 8.36
N ILE A 125 -36.73 -16.44 7.71
CA ILE A 125 -35.71 -17.49 7.86
C ILE A 125 -34.73 -17.39 6.71
N PHE A 126 -33.45 -17.18 7.01
CA PHE A 126 -32.37 -17.28 6.04
C PHE A 126 -31.82 -18.72 6.03
N LYS A 127 -31.88 -19.38 4.86
CA LYS A 127 -31.35 -20.73 4.65
C LYS A 127 -29.93 -20.66 4.09
N ILE A 128 -28.95 -21.12 4.87
CA ILE A 128 -27.56 -21.23 4.42
C ILE A 128 -27.36 -22.66 3.91
N THR A 129 -27.20 -22.85 2.60
CA THR A 129 -26.84 -24.14 2.03
C THR A 129 -25.31 -24.21 1.97
N THR A 130 -24.73 -25.09 2.80
CA THR A 130 -23.30 -25.44 2.94
C THR A 130 -22.30 -24.72 2.02
N MET A 131 -21.35 -24.02 2.64
CA MET A 131 -20.20 -23.40 1.99
C MET A 131 -18.91 -24.18 2.32
N LYS A 132 -18.23 -24.73 1.30
CA LYS A 132 -16.90 -25.36 1.44
C LYS A 132 -15.81 -24.30 1.37
N VAL A 133 -14.92 -24.31 2.37
CA VAL A 133 -13.66 -23.56 2.36
C VAL A 133 -12.64 -24.42 1.61
N LEU A 134 -12.10 -23.90 0.49
CA LEU A 134 -10.81 -24.39 0.03
C LEU A 134 -9.77 -23.84 0.99
N SER A 135 -9.13 -24.71 1.76
CA SER A 135 -7.96 -24.35 2.54
C SER A 135 -6.94 -23.66 1.62
N PRO A 136 -6.34 -22.52 2.01
CA PRO A 136 -5.11 -22.11 1.36
C PRO A 136 -4.09 -23.22 1.63
N LEU A 137 -3.58 -23.82 0.57
CA LEU A 137 -2.39 -24.67 0.62
C LEU A 137 -1.25 -23.82 1.20
N ILE A 138 -1.10 -23.86 2.52
CA ILE A 138 0.19 -23.68 3.18
C ILE A 138 0.97 -24.95 2.82
N ASN A 139 1.54 -24.97 1.62
CA ASN A 139 2.63 -25.88 1.33
C ASN A 139 3.91 -25.17 1.76
N MET A 140 4.40 -25.67 2.89
CA MET A 140 5.72 -25.50 3.47
C MET A 140 6.83 -25.82 2.47
#